data_AF-A0A6L4WV46-F1
#
_entry.id   AF-A0A6L4WV46-F1
#
_cell.length_a   1.000
_cell.length_b   1.000
_cell.length_c   1.000
_cell.angle_alpha   90.00
_cell.angle_beta   90.00
_cell.angle_gamma   90.00
#
_symmetry.space_group_name_H-M   'P 1'
#
loop_
_entity.id
_entity.type
_entity.pdbx_description
1 polymer ?
#
loop_
_entity_poly.entity_id
_entity_poly.type
_entity_poly.pdbx_seq_one_letter_code
_entity_poly.pdbx_strand_id
1 'polypeptide(L)'
;MFNKTYKEISAFILAVETIESLDKLLDYIKSDFYASIKLLISVSSTFSIFWKVVLPFIVSFSALLLLTNIKPVSQLVNSILGINYFFGILVCLLAFSLVYILNCKKYFIKCIEESKRLIEKNK
;
A
#
# COMPACT_ATOMS: atom_id res chain seq x y z
N MET A 1 4.19 1.54 11.74
CA MET A 1 3.03 1.03 10.97
C MET A 1 3.30 -0.35 10.36
N PHE A 2 4.37 -0.54 9.58
CA PHE A 2 4.75 -1.82 8.95
C PHE A 2 4.57 -3.06 9.85
N ASN A 3 5.17 -3.08 11.04
CA ASN A 3 5.11 -4.23 11.93
C ASN A 3 3.69 -4.52 12.44
N LYS A 4 2.87 -3.48 12.59
CA LYS A 4 1.46 -3.61 12.98
C LYS A 4 0.62 -4.15 11.82
N THR A 5 0.84 -3.66 10.60
CA THR A 5 0.24 -4.20 9.37
C THR A 5 0.54 -5.69 9.22
N TYR A 6 1.79 -6.10 9.42
CA TYR A 6 2.19 -7.51 9.35
C TYR A 6 1.52 -8.38 10.42
N LYS A 7 1.44 -7.88 11.66
CA LYS A 7 0.74 -8.58 12.74
C LYS A 7 -0.75 -8.72 12.46
N GLU A 8 -1.40 -7.69 11.92
CA GLU A 8 -2.82 -7.72 11.52
C GLU A 8 -3.06 -8.73 10.39
N ILE A 9 -2.21 -8.73 9.36
CA ILE A 9 -2.27 -9.70 8.26
C ILE A 9 -2.09 -11.14 8.75
N SER A 10 -1.06 -11.38 9.57
CA SER A 10 -0.77 -12.70 10.11
C SER A 10 -1.92 -13.19 11.01
N ALA A 11 -2.48 -12.34 11.87
CA ALA A 11 -3.61 -12.69 12.72
C ALA A 11 -4.87 -13.03 11.90
N PHE A 12 -5.15 -12.28 10.84
CA PHE A 12 -6.27 -12.57 9.94
C PHE A 12 -6.09 -13.92 9.24
N ILE A 13 -4.90 -14.18 8.69
CA ILE A 13 -4.62 -15.43 7.98
C ILE A 13 -4.61 -16.64 8.92
N LEU A 14 -4.10 -16.49 10.14
CA LEU A 14 -4.14 -17.56 11.15
C LEU A 14 -5.56 -17.88 11.64
N ALA A 15 -6.49 -16.92 11.57
CA ALA A 15 -7.90 -17.16 11.89
C ALA A 15 -8.63 -17.96 10.80
N VAL A 16 -8.01 -18.15 9.62
CA VAL A 16 -8.58 -18.92 8.53
C VAL A 16 -8.20 -20.40 8.70
N GLU A 17 -9.16 -21.21 9.15
CA GLU A 17 -8.94 -22.63 9.46
C GLU A 17 -8.97 -23.56 8.23
N THR A 18 -9.45 -23.09 7.07
CA THR A 18 -9.67 -23.94 5.89
C THR A 18 -8.71 -23.62 4.75
N ILE A 19 -8.11 -24.66 4.16
CA ILE A 19 -7.19 -24.54 3.02
C ILE A 19 -7.88 -23.93 1.79
N GLU A 20 -9.15 -24.28 1.55
CA GLU A 20 -9.92 -23.76 0.40
C GLU A 20 -10.12 -22.24 0.44
N SER A 21 -10.33 -21.67 1.63
CA SER A 21 -10.46 -20.22 1.78
C SER A 21 -9.11 -19.51 1.69
N LEU A 22 -8.02 -20.14 2.15
CA LEU A 22 -6.64 -19.68 1.91
C LEU A 22 -6.29 -19.68 0.41
N ASP A 23 -6.77 -20.65 -0.37
CA ASP A 23 -6.61 -20.68 -1.82
C ASP A 23 -7.38 -19.55 -2.52
N LYS A 24 -8.65 -19.34 -2.15
CA LYS A 24 -9.44 -18.22 -2.68
C LYS A 24 -8.81 -16.86 -2.36
N LEU A 25 -8.22 -16.70 -1.17
CA LEU A 25 -7.49 -15.51 -0.77
C LEU A 25 -6.22 -15.29 -1.60
N LEU A 26 -5.48 -16.37 -1.87
CA LEU A 26 -4.29 -16.35 -2.71
C LEU A 26 -4.63 -15.94 -4.15
N ASP A 27 -5.67 -16.54 -4.72
CA ASP A 27 -6.15 -16.23 -6.07
C ASP A 27 -6.66 -14.79 -6.15
N TYR A 28 -7.38 -14.32 -5.14
CA TYR A 28 -7.85 -12.92 -5.09
C TYR A 28 -6.69 -11.92 -5.05
N ILE A 29 -5.63 -12.21 -4.29
CA ILE A 29 -4.43 -11.37 -4.24
C ILE A 29 -3.59 -11.48 -5.52
N LYS A 30 -3.61 -12.61 -6.22
CA LYS A 30 -2.86 -12.78 -7.46
C LYS A 30 -3.61 -12.25 -8.68
N SER A 31 -4.94 -12.22 -8.63
CA SER A 31 -5.84 -11.83 -9.72
C SER A 31 -5.59 -10.41 -10.22
N ASP A 32 -5.57 -9.42 -9.32
CA ASP A 32 -5.43 -8.03 -9.73
C ASP A 32 -4.73 -7.17 -8.66
N PHE A 33 -4.03 -6.12 -9.09
CA PHE A 33 -3.34 -5.20 -8.19
C PHE A 33 -4.33 -4.39 -7.33
N TYR A 34 -5.46 -3.98 -7.91
CA TYR A 34 -6.53 -3.30 -7.19
C TYR A 34 -7.21 -4.23 -6.19
N ALA A 35 -7.49 -5.48 -6.59
CA ALA A 35 -8.02 -6.50 -5.69
C ALA A 35 -7.09 -6.75 -4.49
N SER A 36 -5.78 -6.82 -4.75
CA SER A 36 -4.75 -6.95 -3.70
C SER A 36 -4.81 -5.82 -2.69
N ILE A 37 -4.87 -4.56 -3.17
CA ILE A 37 -4.93 -3.38 -2.31
C ILE A 37 -6.24 -3.37 -1.51
N LYS A 38 -7.38 -3.66 -2.15
CA LYS A 38 -8.68 -3.72 -1.48
C LYS A 38 -8.69 -4.73 -0.36
N LEU A 39 -8.09 -5.90 -0.58
CA LEU A 39 -7.96 -6.93 0.44
C LEU A 39 -7.05 -6.49 1.59
N LEU A 40 -5.89 -5.89 1.28
CA LEU A 40 -4.98 -5.33 2.28
C LEU A 40 -5.64 -4.23 3.14
N ILE A 41 -6.47 -3.36 2.54
CA ILE A 41 -7.25 -2.34 3.25
C ILE A 41 -8.29 -2.99 4.17
N SER A 42 -8.91 -4.09 3.74
CA SER A 42 -9.91 -4.80 4.53
C SER A 42 -9.30 -5.54 5.71
N VAL A 43 -8.09 -6.11 5.53
CA VAL A 43 -7.42 -6.93 6.53
C VAL A 43 -6.66 -6.10 7.56
N SER A 44 -6.09 -4.96 7.14
CA SER A 44 -5.30 -4.11 8.03
C SER A 44 -5.91 -2.72 8.18
N SER A 45 -6.33 -2.41 9.41
CA SER A 45 -6.76 -1.06 9.80
C SER A 45 -5.64 -0.04 9.59
N THR A 46 -4.40 -0.47 9.82
CA THR A 46 -3.19 0.35 9.68
C THR A 46 -2.93 0.68 8.21
N PHE A 47 -3.12 -0.28 7.31
CA PHE A 47 -3.03 -0.07 5.86
C PHE A 47 -4.20 0.78 5.33
N SER A 48 -5.40 0.64 5.91
CA SER A 48 -6.56 1.49 5.60
C SER A 48 -6.29 2.96 5.92
N ILE A 49 -5.66 3.26 7.07
CA ILE A 49 -5.27 4.63 7.43
C ILE A 49 -4.22 5.17 6.46
N PHE A 50 -3.23 4.35 6.10
CA PHE A 50 -2.25 4.73 5.08
C PHE A 50 -2.94 5.14 3.77
N TRP A 51 -3.90 4.34 3.29
CA TRP A 51 -4.66 4.64 2.09
C TRP A 51 -5.53 5.90 2.22
N LYS A 52 -6.19 6.10 3.36
CA LYS A 52 -7.08 7.24 3.60
C LYS A 52 -6.36 8.56 3.86
N VAL A 53 -5.11 8.54 4.32
CA VAL A 53 -4.37 9.76 4.72
C VAL A 53 -3.25 10.07 3.74
N VAL A 54 -2.43 9.09 3.38
CA VAL A 54 -1.24 9.31 2.54
C VAL A 54 -1.65 9.55 1.09
N LEU A 55 -2.70 8.88 0.61
CA LEU A 55 -3.11 9.01 -0.78
C LEU A 55 -3.74 10.38 -1.09
N PRO A 56 -4.65 10.93 -0.27
CA PRO A 56 -5.12 12.31 -0.45
C PRO A 56 -4.00 13.34 -0.30
N PHE A 57 -2.99 13.07 0.53
CA PHE A 57 -1.82 13.93 0.65
C PHE A 57 -1.03 13.97 -0.66
N ILE A 58 -0.75 12.80 -1.26
CA ILE A 58 -0.08 12.70 -2.56
C ILE A 58 -0.89 13.40 -3.67
N VAL A 59 -2.21 13.21 -3.70
CA VAL A 59 -3.09 13.86 -4.70
C VAL A 59 -3.10 15.38 -4.53
N SER A 60 -3.21 15.86 -3.30
CA SER A 60 -3.17 17.30 -3.00
C SER A 60 -1.82 17.91 -3.38
N PHE A 61 -0.72 17.21 -3.10
CA PHE A 61 0.63 17.64 -3.46
C PHE A 61 0.84 17.67 -4.98
N SER A 62 0.26 16.71 -5.70
CA SER A 62 0.26 16.67 -7.17
C SER A 62 -0.54 17.83 -7.76
N ALA A 63 -1.71 18.14 -7.20
CA ALA A 63 -2.53 19.28 -7.61
C ALA A 63 -1.82 20.62 -7.36
N LEU A 64 -1.14 20.76 -6.22
CA LEU A 64 -0.28 21.91 -5.91
C LEU A 64 0.82 22.07 -6.96
N LEU A 65 1.52 20.99 -7.31
CA LEU A 65 2.54 21.01 -8.37
C LEU A 65 1.97 21.45 -9.73
N LEU A 66 0.78 20.99 -10.12
CA LEU A 66 0.14 21.42 -11.37
C LEU A 66 -0.19 22.93 -11.35
N LEU A 67 -0.68 23.45 -10.23
CA LEU A 67 -1.00 24.86 -10.05
C LEU A 67 0.25 25.76 -10.14
N THR A 68 1.44 25.25 -9.77
CA THR A 68 2.69 26.00 -9.87
C THR A 68 3.17 26.26 -11.31
N ASN A 69 2.61 25.57 -12.31
CA ASN A 69 2.93 25.81 -13.73
C ASN A 69 2.13 26.98 -14.36
N ILE A 70 1.21 27.60 -13.62
CA ILE A 70 0.43 28.75 -14.10
C ILE A 70 1.30 30.01 -14.00
N LYS A 71 1.49 30.74 -15.13
CA LYS A 71 2.44 31.87 -15.31
C LYS A 71 2.59 32.84 -14.11
N PRO A 72 1.51 33.40 -13.51
CA PRO A 72 1.64 34.29 -12.35
C PRO A 72 2.13 33.60 -11.06
N VAL A 73 1.88 32.30 -10.90
CA VAL A 73 2.27 31.51 -9.71
C VAL A 73 3.69 30.95 -9.86
N SER A 74 4.10 30.64 -11.10
CA SER A 74 5.41 30.03 -11.36
C SER A 74 6.59 30.94 -11.01
N GLN A 75 6.47 32.26 -11.16
CA GLN A 75 7.51 33.22 -10.75
C GLN A 75 7.69 33.27 -9.23
N LEU A 76 6.59 33.26 -8.47
CA LEU A 76 6.63 33.29 -7.00
C LEU A 76 7.19 31.98 -6.44
N VAL A 77 6.78 30.84 -7.00
CA VAL A 77 7.15 29.52 -6.47
C VAL A 77 8.53 29.06 -6.94
N ASN A 78 8.96 29.38 -8.18
CA ASN A 78 10.34 29.11 -8.60
C ASN A 78 11.36 29.90 -7.80
N SER A 79 11.03 31.12 -7.35
CA SER A 79 11.95 31.96 -6.57
C SER A 79 12.10 31.50 -5.11
N ILE A 80 11.15 30.73 -4.57
CA ILE A 80 11.13 30.35 -3.13
C ILE A 80 11.39 28.84 -2.93
N LEU A 81 10.91 27.96 -3.81
CA LEU A 81 10.80 26.52 -3.50
C LEU A 81 11.38 25.55 -4.54
N GLY A 82 11.97 26.02 -5.65
CA GLY A 82 12.67 25.16 -6.61
C GLY A 82 11.84 23.95 -7.07
N ILE A 83 10.97 24.15 -8.05
CA ILE A 83 9.97 23.16 -8.54
C ILE A 83 10.55 21.75 -8.78
N ASN A 84 11.80 21.66 -9.23
CA ASN A 84 12.50 20.38 -9.44
C ASN A 84 12.67 19.55 -8.15
N TYR A 85 12.89 20.18 -7.00
CA TYR A 85 13.00 19.49 -5.71
C TYR A 85 11.65 18.92 -5.25
N PHE A 86 10.56 19.70 -5.40
CA PHE A 86 9.21 19.24 -5.07
C PHE A 86 8.76 18.07 -5.95
N PHE A 87 9.08 18.15 -7.25
CA PHE A 87 8.82 17.05 -8.16
C PHE A 87 9.61 15.80 -7.78
N GLY A 88 10.90 15.94 -7.43
CA GLY A 88 11.72 14.84 -6.93
C GLY A 88 11.16 14.20 -5.67
N ILE A 89 10.70 15.00 -4.70
CA ILE A 89 10.06 14.53 -3.47
C ILE A 89 8.78 13.74 -3.78
N LEU A 90 7.94 14.23 -4.70
CA LEU A 90 6.72 13.54 -5.12
C LEU A 90 7.02 12.17 -5.73
N VAL A 91 7.99 12.09 -6.65
CA VAL A 91 8.39 10.82 -7.29
C VAL A 91 8.94 9.85 -6.25
N CYS A 92 9.77 10.31 -5.32
CA CYS A 92 10.25 9.50 -4.20
C CYS A 92 9.08 8.98 -3.35
N LEU A 93 8.11 9.82 -2.99
CA LEU A 93 6.94 9.43 -2.19
C LEU A 93 6.08 8.36 -2.89
N LEU A 94 5.88 8.51 -4.20
CA LEU A 94 5.17 7.54 -5.03
C LEU A 94 5.92 6.20 -5.08
N ALA A 95 7.23 6.23 -5.29
CA ALA A 95 8.06 5.03 -5.32
C ALA A 95 8.04 4.31 -3.96
N PHE A 96 8.20 5.04 -2.85
CA PHE A 96 8.10 4.47 -1.50
C PHE A 96 6.73 3.82 -1.24
N SER A 97 5.64 4.46 -1.69
CA SER A 97 4.28 3.94 -1.54
C SER A 97 4.08 2.64 -2.33
N LEU A 98 4.57 2.57 -3.56
CA LEU A 98 4.51 1.36 -4.39
C LEU A 98 5.32 0.21 -3.79
N VAL A 99 6.55 0.49 -3.35
CA VAL A 99 7.41 -0.50 -2.68
C VAL A 99 6.73 -1.02 -1.40
N TYR A 100 6.09 -0.15 -0.64
CA TYR A 100 5.34 -0.55 0.56
C TYR A 100 4.21 -1.54 0.25
N ILE A 101 3.39 -1.24 -0.76
CA ILE A 101 2.27 -2.09 -1.19
C ILE A 101 2.79 -3.44 -1.66
N LEU A 102 3.84 -3.46 -2.49
CA LEU A 102 4.46 -4.69 -2.97
C LEU A 102 5.02 -5.55 -1.84
N ASN A 103 5.64 -4.93 -0.83
CA ASN A 103 6.17 -5.66 0.31
C ASN A 103 5.05 -6.28 1.15
N CYS A 104 3.97 -5.52 1.40
CA CYS A 104 2.80 -6.05 2.11
C CYS A 104 2.14 -7.20 1.34
N LYS A 105 2.03 -7.10 0.02
CA LYS A 105 1.51 -8.18 -0.84
C LYS A 105 2.39 -9.44 -0.74
N LYS A 106 3.71 -9.30 -0.84
CA LYS A 106 4.65 -10.43 -0.67
C LYS A 106 4.52 -11.08 0.70
N TYR A 107 4.43 -10.26 1.75
CA TYR A 107 4.26 -10.75 3.11
C TYR A 107 2.93 -11.50 3.29
N PHE A 108 1.84 -10.99 2.71
CA PHE A 108 0.53 -11.64 2.75
C PHE A 108 0.55 -13.03 2.11
N ILE A 109 1.16 -13.16 0.92
CA ILE A 109 1.33 -14.45 0.23
C ILE A 109 2.13 -15.41 1.10
N LYS A 110 3.22 -14.92 1.71
CA LYS A 110 4.04 -15.73 2.61
C LYS A 110 3.25 -16.24 3.82
N CYS A 111 2.41 -15.40 4.44
CA CYS A 111 1.56 -15.82 5.56
C CYS A 111 0.54 -16.89 5.15
N ILE A 112 -0.04 -16.80 3.94
CA ILE A 112 -0.94 -17.83 3.42
C ILE A 112 -0.19 -19.16 3.29
N GLU A 113 0.99 -19.15 2.66
CA GLU A 113 1.80 -20.36 2.48
C GLU A 113 2.24 -20.98 3.82
N GLU A 114 2.62 -20.15 4.79
CA GLU A 114 2.95 -20.60 6.15
C GLU A 114 1.73 -21.24 6.85
N SER A 115 0.55 -20.63 6.78
CA SER A 115 -0.66 -21.21 7.39
C SER A 115 -1.10 -22.50 6.73
N LYS A 116 -1.00 -22.62 5.39
CA LYS A 116 -1.27 -23.88 4.69
C LYS A 116 -0.36 -25.00 5.19
N ARG A 117 0.95 -24.76 5.29
CA ARG A 117 1.92 -25.74 5.82
C ARG A 117 1.60 -26.15 7.26
N LEU A 118 1.13 -25.23 8.09
CA LEU A 118 0.72 -25.53 9.46
C LEU A 118 -0.53 -26.42 9.51
N ILE A 119 -1.52 -26.17 8.66
CA ILE A 119 -2.73 -26.99 8.57
C ILE A 119 -2.40 -28.38 8.02
N GLU A 120 -1.55 -28.48 6.99
CA GLU A 120 -1.10 -29.78 6.43
C GLU A 120 -0.29 -30.60 7.43
N LYS A 121 0.49 -29.95 8.31
CA LYS A 121 1.30 -30.64 9.33
C LYS A 121 0.49 -31.11 10.54
N ASN A 122 -0.65 -30.47 10.81
CA ASN A 122 -1.55 -30.81 11.92
C ASN A 122 -2.68 -31.78 11.52
N LYS A 123 -2.69 -32.25 10.27
CA LYS A 123 -3.66 -33.20 9.72
C LYS A 123 -3.04 -34.58 9.61
#